data_AF-X0SIK6-F1
#
_entry.id   AF-X0SIK6-F1
#
_cell.length_a   1.000
_cell.length_b   1.000
_cell.length_c   1.000
_cell.angle_alpha   90.00
_cell.angle_beta   90.00
_cell.angle_gamma   90.00
#
_symmetry.space_group_name_H-M   'P 1'
#
loop_
_entity.id
_entity.type
_entity.pdbx_description
1 polymer ?
#
loop_
_entity_poly.entity_id
_entity_poly.type
_entity_poly.pdbx_seq_one_letter_code
_entity_poly.pdbx_strand_id
1 'polypeptide(L)'
;DPGKHRTLTYGHYANRARGTRAKEKELLEGPGGEAPHKRRCSPTWARLISKVYSADPLTCRRCGGPLKIVAYIHDHFTIKKILDSLSLSPPEIERPPPQVRYVPVDDEGHELEGMVAEGRSAP
;
A
#
# COMPACT_ATOMS: atom_id res chain seq x y z
N ASP A 1 -15.73 -13.59 17.07
CA ASP A 1 -14.62 -14.56 17.04
C ASP A 1 -13.34 -13.84 16.62
N PRO A 2 -12.52 -13.37 17.59
CA PRO A 2 -11.35 -12.56 17.33
C PRO A 2 -10.18 -13.45 16.90
N GLY A 3 -10.04 -13.66 15.59
CA GLY A 3 -9.00 -14.54 15.05
C GLY A 3 -9.10 -14.80 13.56
N LYS A 4 -10.21 -14.45 12.93
CA LYS A 4 -10.38 -14.58 11.47
C LYS A 4 -9.78 -13.36 10.76
N HIS A 5 -8.47 -13.17 10.85
CA HIS A 5 -7.78 -12.31 9.89
C HIS A 5 -7.83 -13.00 8.53
N ARG A 6 -8.55 -12.41 7.57
CA ARG A 6 -8.62 -12.91 6.20
C ARG A 6 -7.25 -12.69 5.56
N THR A 7 -6.39 -13.70 5.65
CA THR A 7 -5.10 -13.66 4.97
C THR A 7 -5.37 -13.84 3.48
N LEU A 8 -5.48 -12.73 2.75
CA LEU A 8 -5.44 -12.76 1.30
C LEU A 8 -4.02 -13.19 0.92
N THR A 9 -3.85 -14.48 0.64
CA THR A 9 -2.59 -15.01 0.14
C THR A 9 -2.36 -14.43 -1.23
N TYR A 10 -1.52 -13.41 -1.31
CA TYR A 10 -1.08 -12.74 -2.54
C TYR A 10 -0.17 -13.64 -3.40
N GLY A 11 -0.38 -14.96 -3.42
CA GLY A 11 0.33 -15.96 -4.21
C GLY A 11 1.82 -15.66 -4.42
N HIS A 12 2.16 -15.33 -5.68
CA HIS A 12 3.50 -14.97 -6.14
C HIS A 12 4.13 -13.77 -5.38
N TYR A 13 3.34 -12.87 -4.81
CA TYR A 13 3.81 -11.72 -4.03
C TYR A 13 3.77 -11.93 -2.51
N ALA A 14 3.43 -13.13 -2.02
CA ALA A 14 3.50 -13.41 -0.58
C ALA A 14 4.95 -13.46 -0.07
N ASN A 15 5.21 -12.94 1.14
CA ASN A 15 6.54 -12.98 1.77
C ASN A 15 7.10 -14.42 1.82
N ARG A 16 6.25 -15.40 2.15
CA ARG A 16 6.62 -16.83 2.19
C ARG A 16 7.07 -17.34 0.81
N ALA A 17 6.31 -17.05 -0.24
CA ALA A 17 6.63 -17.48 -1.61
C ALA A 17 7.88 -16.79 -2.18
N ARG A 18 8.17 -15.54 -1.78
CA ARG A 18 9.45 -14.88 -2.09
C ARG A 18 10.61 -15.53 -1.36
N GLY A 19 10.44 -15.86 -0.07
CA GLY A 19 11.47 -16.49 0.75
C GLY A 19 11.85 -17.89 0.24
N THR A 20 10.87 -18.70 -0.18
CA THR A 20 11.14 -20.04 -0.75
C THR A 20 11.94 -19.95 -2.05
N ARG A 21 11.59 -19.04 -2.96
CA ARG A 21 12.34 -18.83 -4.21
C ARG A 21 13.72 -18.23 -4.00
N ALA A 22 13.87 -17.34 -3.02
CA ALA A 22 15.18 -16.81 -2.66
C ALA A 22 16.11 -17.94 -2.18
N LYS A 23 15.59 -18.84 -1.35
CA LYS A 23 16.34 -20.02 -0.87
C LYS A 23 16.63 -21.03 -1.97
N GLU A 24 15.69 -21.23 -2.89
CA GLU A 24 15.87 -22.09 -4.07
C GLU A 24 16.93 -21.51 -5.02
N LYS A 25 16.89 -20.20 -5.25
CA LYS A 25 17.91 -19.46 -6.01
C LYS A 25 19.30 -19.55 -5.34
N GLU A 26 19.36 -19.40 -4.02
CA GLU A 26 20.60 -19.55 -3.24
C GLU A 26 21.18 -20.99 -3.34
N LEU A 27 20.32 -22.00 -3.36
CA LEU A 27 20.70 -23.40 -3.58
C LEU A 27 21.22 -23.66 -5.00
N LEU A 28 20.65 -23.00 -6.00
CA LEU A 28 21.07 -23.09 -7.41
C LEU A 28 22.39 -22.33 -7.70
N GLU A 29 22.64 -21.21 -7.03
CA GLU A 29 23.79 -20.33 -7.30
C GLU A 29 25.05 -20.66 -6.46
N GLY A 30 24.92 -21.44 -5.38
CA GLY A 30 26.04 -21.91 -4.55
C GLY A 30 26.78 -20.79 -3.76
N PRO A 31 27.70 -21.13 -2.83
CA PRO A 31 28.29 -20.18 -1.88
C PRO A 31 29.30 -19.19 -2.51
N GLY A 32 29.50 -19.22 -3.82
CA GLY A 32 30.37 -18.31 -4.57
C GLY A 32 29.63 -17.18 -5.29
N GLY A 33 28.30 -17.13 -5.21
CA GLY A 33 27.50 -16.01 -5.74
C GLY A 33 27.72 -14.76 -4.89
N GLU A 34 28.06 -13.65 -5.54
CA GLU A 34 28.18 -12.34 -4.89
C GLU A 34 26.93 -12.07 -4.05
N ALA A 35 27.13 -11.89 -2.73
CA ALA A 35 26.02 -11.74 -1.79
C ALA A 35 25.06 -10.68 -2.35
N PRO A 36 23.75 -10.98 -2.50
CA PRO A 36 22.84 -10.07 -3.15
C PRO A 36 22.93 -8.74 -2.41
N HIS A 37 23.41 -7.70 -3.08
CA HIS A 37 23.48 -6.36 -2.51
C HIS A 37 22.10 -6.07 -1.93
N LYS A 38 22.01 -5.99 -0.59
CA LYS A 38 20.76 -5.59 0.08
C LYS A 38 20.40 -4.25 -0.54
N ARG A 39 19.36 -4.25 -1.39
CA ARG A 39 18.91 -3.03 -2.06
C ARG A 39 18.71 -2.02 -0.94
N ARG A 40 19.51 -0.95 -0.94
CA ARG A 40 19.34 0.13 0.03
C ARG A 40 17.87 0.55 -0.07
N CYS A 41 17.20 0.65 1.09
CA CYS A 41 15.85 1.21 1.12
C CYS A 41 15.87 2.51 0.33
N SER A 42 14.86 2.71 -0.54
CA SER A 42 14.77 3.92 -1.34
C SER A 42 14.99 5.14 -0.42
N PRO A 43 15.94 6.04 -0.73
CA PRO A 43 16.16 7.25 0.07
C PRO A 43 14.87 8.06 0.24
N THR A 44 14.03 8.05 -0.79
CA THR A 44 12.69 8.65 -0.78
C THR A 44 11.79 7.97 0.24
N TRP A 45 11.75 6.64 0.27
CA TRP A 45 10.95 5.88 1.25
C TRP A 45 11.43 6.13 2.68
N ALA A 46 12.76 6.10 2.91
CA ALA A 46 13.34 6.39 4.22
C ALA A 46 12.96 7.82 4.69
N ARG A 47 13.02 8.81 3.78
CA ARG A 47 12.61 10.19 4.08
C ARG A 47 11.12 10.30 4.43
N LEU A 48 10.25 9.56 3.73
CA LEU A 48 8.80 9.56 4.00
C LEU A 48 8.48 8.92 5.35
N ILE A 49 9.07 7.76 5.64
CA ILE A 49 8.91 7.06 6.91
C ILE A 49 9.41 7.92 8.07
N SER A 50 10.57 8.57 7.92
CA SER A 50 11.10 9.49 8.93
C SER A 50 10.10 10.59 9.32
N LYS A 51 9.35 11.16 8.38
CA LYS A 51 8.33 12.19 8.68
C LYS A 51 7.16 11.68 9.53
N VAL A 52 6.80 10.40 9.38
CA VAL A 52 5.70 9.80 10.15
C VAL A 52 6.17 9.43 11.55
N TYR A 53 7.34 8.78 11.66
CA TYR A 53 7.85 8.28 12.93
C TYR A 53 8.49 9.36 13.81
N SER A 54 8.95 10.46 13.23
CA SER A 54 9.53 11.57 14.01
C SER A 54 8.46 12.55 14.51
N ALA A 55 7.20 12.40 14.09
CA ALA A 55 6.11 13.22 14.59
C ALA A 55 5.52 12.57 15.85
N ASP A 56 5.60 13.26 17.00
CA ASP A 56 4.89 12.83 18.21
C ASP A 56 3.43 13.32 18.17
N PRO A 57 2.44 12.42 18.02
CA PRO A 57 1.04 12.79 18.00
C PRO A 57 0.51 13.22 19.38
N LEU A 58 1.26 12.96 20.45
CA LEU A 58 0.87 13.29 21.84
C LEU A 58 1.47 14.60 22.33
N THR A 59 1.98 15.45 21.42
CA THR A 59 2.44 16.80 21.74
C THR A 59 1.53 17.85 21.07
N CYS A 60 1.04 18.82 21.84
CA CYS A 60 0.20 19.89 21.34
C CYS A 60 0.98 20.82 20.40
N ARG A 61 0.52 20.98 19.16
CA ARG A 61 1.18 21.87 18.17
C ARG A 61 1.06 23.37 18.46
N ARG A 62 0.19 23.78 19.39
CA ARG A 62 0.01 25.19 19.77
C ARG A 62 0.88 25.61 20.95
N CYS A 63 1.03 24.74 21.96
CA CYS A 63 1.71 25.08 23.22
C CYS A 63 2.85 24.12 23.62
N GLY A 64 3.05 23.00 22.91
CA GLY A 64 4.08 22.01 23.22
C GLY A 64 3.76 21.10 24.42
N GLY A 65 2.59 21.25 25.06
CA GLY A 65 2.19 20.43 26.20
C GLY A 65 1.81 18.99 25.83
N PRO A 66 1.83 18.05 26.80
CA PRO A 66 1.47 16.66 26.57
C PRO A 66 -0.04 16.49 26.38
N LEU A 67 -0.42 15.64 25.43
CA LEU A 67 -1.80 15.22 25.15
C LEU A 67 -2.02 13.77 25.62
N LYS A 68 -3.27 13.40 25.88
CA LYS A 68 -3.68 12.05 26.28
C LYS A 68 -4.79 11.55 25.37
N ILE A 69 -4.74 10.27 25.02
CA ILE A 69 -5.83 9.61 24.30
C ILE A 69 -6.96 9.34 25.30
N VAL A 70 -8.12 9.95 25.10
CA VAL A 70 -9.28 9.83 26.01
C VAL A 70 -10.29 8.79 25.54
N ALA A 71 -10.35 8.52 24.24
CA ALA A 71 -11.28 7.57 23.65
C ALA A 71 -10.75 7.06 22.31
N TYR A 72 -11.19 5.86 21.93
CA TYR A 72 -10.98 5.29 20.60
C TYR A 72 -12.34 4.97 19.98
N ILE A 73 -12.70 5.72 18.94
CA ILE A 73 -14.04 5.68 18.34
C ILE A 73 -13.93 4.99 16.99
N HIS A 74 -14.66 3.89 16.81
CA HIS A 74 -14.69 3.12 15.55
C HIS A 74 -15.99 3.25 14.77
N ASP A 75 -17.08 3.60 15.45
CA ASP A 75 -18.39 3.66 14.81
C ASP A 75 -18.47 4.86 13.85
N HIS A 76 -18.73 4.58 12.59
CA HIS A 76 -18.76 5.58 11.52
C HIS A 76 -19.84 6.63 11.75
N PHE A 77 -21.00 6.24 12.27
CA PHE A 77 -22.10 7.18 12.55
C PHE A 77 -21.72 8.15 13.66
N THR A 78 -21.11 7.67 14.72
CA THR A 78 -20.61 8.50 15.83
C THR A 78 -19.53 9.47 15.35
N ILE A 79 -18.57 8.99 14.55
CA ILE A 79 -17.52 9.84 13.97
C ILE A 79 -18.15 10.97 13.14
N LYS A 80 -19.10 10.64 12.26
CA LYS A 80 -19.79 11.65 11.43
C LYS A 80 -20.49 12.71 12.29
N LYS A 81 -21.27 12.30 13.30
CA LYS A 81 -21.96 13.23 14.21
C LYS A 81 -21.00 14.19 14.94
N ILE A 82 -19.84 13.70 15.38
CA ILE A 82 -18.82 14.53 16.04
C ILE A 82 -18.22 15.54 15.06
N LEU A 83 -17.92 15.12 13.83
CA LEU A 83 -17.38 16.02 12.81
C LEU A 83 -18.40 17.08 12.37
N ASP A 84 -19.67 16.70 12.23
CA ASP A 84 -20.76 17.61 11.88
C ASP A 84 -20.93 18.71 12.95
N SER A 85 -20.89 18.35 14.24
CA SER A 85 -21.04 19.32 15.33
C SER A 85 -19.86 20.28 15.45
N LEU A 86 -18.67 19.87 15.00
CA LEU A 86 -17.47 20.71 14.97
C LEU A 86 -17.32 21.50 13.66
N SER A 87 -18.24 21.36 12.71
CA SER A 87 -18.11 21.91 11.34
C SER A 87 -16.83 21.45 10.63
N LEU A 88 -16.37 20.23 10.92
CA LEU A 88 -15.16 19.61 10.36
C LEU A 88 -15.49 18.49 9.36
N SER A 89 -16.76 18.27 9.05
CA SER A 89 -17.16 17.25 8.08
C SER A 89 -16.59 17.55 6.70
N PRO A 90 -15.89 16.58 6.07
CA PRO A 90 -15.40 16.76 4.73
C PRO A 90 -16.57 16.95 3.76
N PRO A 91 -16.40 17.73 2.68
CA PRO A 91 -17.41 17.83 1.64
C PRO A 91 -17.72 16.44 1.09
N GLU A 92 -18.99 16.20 0.75
CA GLU A 92 -19.41 14.98 0.09
C GLU A 92 -18.87 15.00 -1.35
N ILE A 93 -17.65 14.51 -1.51
CA ILE A 93 -17.00 14.39 -2.82
C ILE A 93 -17.42 13.05 -3.40
N GLU A 94 -18.19 13.07 -4.48
CA GLU A 94 -18.35 11.90 -5.33
C GLU A 94 -16.97 11.46 -5.81
N ARG A 95 -16.54 10.28 -5.38
CA ARG A 95 -15.29 9.71 -5.86
C ARG A 95 -15.43 9.54 -7.37
N PRO A 96 -14.48 10.05 -8.18
CA PRO A 96 -14.52 9.78 -9.61
C PRO A 96 -14.56 8.27 -9.83
N PRO A 97 -15.31 7.78 -10.83
CA PRO A 97 -15.32 6.37 -11.14
C PRO A 97 -13.88 5.89 -11.35
N PRO A 98 -13.55 4.65 -10.92
CA PRO A 98 -12.21 4.12 -11.14
C PRO A 98 -11.90 4.20 -12.63
N GLN A 99 -10.66 4.59 -12.97
CA GLN A 99 -10.20 4.54 -14.34
C GLN A 99 -10.17 3.06 -14.77
N VAL A 100 -11.17 2.63 -15.52
CA VAL A 100 -11.25 1.27 -16.04
C VAL A 100 -10.28 1.18 -17.22
N ARG A 101 -9.18 0.45 -17.06
CA ARG A 101 -8.31 0.05 -18.16
C ARG A 101 -8.71 -1.36 -18.61
N TYR A 102 -9.19 -1.48 -19.84
CA TYR A 102 -9.40 -2.80 -20.43
C TYR A 102 -8.04 -3.39 -20.81
N VAL A 103 -7.72 -4.55 -20.25
CA VAL A 103 -6.52 -5.33 -20.61
C VAL A 103 -7.01 -6.50 -21.46
N PRO A 104 -6.54 -6.66 -22.71
CA PRO A 104 -6.88 -7.82 -23.50
C PRO A 104 -6.23 -9.05 -22.86
N VAL A 105 -7.03 -10.10 -22.68
CA VAL A 105 -6.68 -11.34 -21.99
C VAL A 105 -6.95 -12.49 -22.94
N ASP A 106 -6.11 -13.53 -22.93
CA ASP A 106 -6.38 -14.77 -23.66
C ASP A 106 -7.51 -15.60 -23.00
N ASP A 107 -7.91 -16.69 -23.66
CA ASP A 107 -8.94 -17.61 -23.17
C ASP A 107 -8.54 -18.30 -21.84
N GLU A 108 -7.26 -18.26 -21.46
CA GLU A 108 -6.73 -18.81 -20.21
C GLU A 108 -6.57 -17.77 -19.10
N GLY A 109 -6.82 -16.49 -19.37
CA GLY A 109 -6.79 -15.42 -18.36
C GLY A 109 -5.42 -14.74 -18.20
N HIS A 110 -4.48 -14.92 -19.13
CA HIS A 110 -3.21 -14.22 -19.16
C HIS A 110 -3.28 -12.90 -19.93
N GLU A 111 -2.71 -11.85 -19.35
CA GLU A 111 -2.57 -10.56 -20.03
C GLU A 111 -1.71 -10.73 -21.28
N LEU A 112 -2.23 -10.28 -22.43
CA LEU A 112 -1.48 -10.30 -23.67
C LEU A 112 -0.42 -9.18 -23.65
N GLU A 113 0.82 -9.50 -23.27
CA GLU A 113 1.94 -8.55 -23.38
C GLU A 113 2.31 -8.30 -24.85
N GLY A 114 1.77 -7.22 -25.42
CA GLY A 114 2.39 -6.48 -26.51
C GLY A 114 2.00 -6.84 -27.94
N MET A 115 1.10 -6.04 -28.52
CA MET A 115 1.34 -5.48 -29.85
C MET A 115 1.30 -3.96 -29.74
N VAL A 116 2.43 -3.37 -29.33
CA VAL A 116 2.77 -2.02 -29.81
C VAL A 116 3.08 -2.21 -31.30
N ALA A 117 2.06 -2.06 -32.14
CA ALA A 117 2.20 -2.02 -33.58
C ALA A 117 1.69 -0.68 -34.08
N GLU A 118 2.65 0.22 -34.27
CA GLU A 118 2.76 1.20 -35.34
C GLU A 118 1.51 1.38 -36.24
N GLY A 119 1.04 2.64 -36.34
CA GLY A 119 0.29 3.10 -37.51
C GLY A 119 -1.23 3.08 -37.37
N ARG A 120 -1.80 4.20 -36.93
CA ARG A 120 -3.12 4.64 -37.40
C ARG A 120 -3.02 6.06 -37.95
N SER A 121 -2.80 6.12 -39.27
CA SER A 121 -3.16 7.28 -40.07
C SER A 121 -4.67 7.48 -39.96
N ALA A 122 -5.08 8.73 -39.76
CA ALA A 122 -6.48 9.16 -39.76
C ALA A 122 -7.17 8.88 -41.11
N PRO A 123 -8.48 8.62 -41.07
CA PRO A 123 -9.43 9.32 -41.92
C PRO A 123 -10.23 10.36 -41.13
#